data_AF-A0A9X9WX16-F1
#
_entry.id   AF-A0A9X9WX16-F1
#
_cell.length_a   1.000
_cell.length_b   1.000
_cell.length_c   1.000
_cell.angle_alpha   90.00
_cell.angle_beta   90.00
_cell.angle_gamma   90.00
#
_symmetry.space_group_name_H-M   'P 1'
#
loop_
_entity.id
_entity.type
_entity.pdbx_description
1 polymer ?
#
loop_
_entity_poly.entity_id
_entity_poly.type
_entity_poly.pdbx_seq_one_letter_code
_entity_poly.pdbx_strand_id
1 'polypeptide(L)'
;MVEVGDTYRIDIPAEETKAGKPISSLMPSHLAAHLRTYVAQYRPVLLRGKTRTDRLWINRGGDPLSPCAMYGIFQRIGRHAGIELRPQLVRHTLATTLMSVAPTNLGLAAAALTHKGARMVNEVYDRSGAEASQAMWRRLRRTLTCT
;
A
#
# COMPACT_ATOMS: atom_id res chain seq x y z
N MET A 1 2.13 4.40 -13.40
CA MET A 1 1.36 5.18 -12.39
C MET A 1 1.30 6.63 -12.87
N VAL A 2 0.12 7.24 -12.85
CA VAL A 2 -0.10 8.59 -13.37
C VAL A 2 -0.79 9.42 -12.28
N GLU A 3 -0.34 10.66 -12.06
CA GLU A 3 -1.00 11.60 -11.15
C GLU A 3 -2.29 12.11 -11.80
N VAL A 4 -3.40 12.05 -11.05
CA VAL A 4 -4.73 12.47 -11.50
C VAL A 4 -5.33 13.34 -10.40
N GLY A 5 -5.18 14.66 -10.53
CA GLY A 5 -5.62 15.61 -9.50
C GLY A 5 -4.85 15.44 -8.19
N ASP A 6 -5.55 15.17 -7.10
CA ASP A 6 -4.97 14.97 -5.77
C ASP A 6 -4.53 13.52 -5.50
N THR A 7 -4.87 12.59 -6.40
CA THR A 7 -4.58 11.16 -6.28
C THR A 7 -3.69 10.61 -7.40
N TYR A 8 -3.35 9.32 -7.33
CA TYR A 8 -2.66 8.58 -8.37
C TYR A 8 -3.53 7.44 -8.90
N ARG A 9 -3.43 7.21 -10.21
CA ARG A 9 -3.91 5.98 -10.85
C ARG A 9 -2.78 4.96 -10.90
N ILE A 10 -3.05 3.79 -10.33
CA ILE A 10 -2.20 2.60 -10.36
C ILE A 10 -2.67 1.74 -11.53
N ASP A 11 -1.80 1.57 -12.50
CA ASP A 11 -2.03 0.75 -13.69
C ASP A 11 -0.99 -0.38 -13.69
N ILE A 12 -1.45 -1.62 -13.67
CA ILE A 12 -0.64 -2.83 -13.76
C ILE A 12 -1.09 -3.59 -15.02
N PRO A 13 -0.23 -3.79 -16.02
CA PRO A 13 -0.58 -4.47 -17.25
C PRO A 13 -0.90 -5.94 -16.97
N ALA A 14 -1.73 -6.54 -17.84
CA ALA A 14 -2.17 -7.93 -17.69
C ALA A 14 -1.01 -8.92 -17.54
N GLU A 15 0.09 -8.65 -18.25
CA GLU A 15 1.36 -9.39 -18.31
C GLU A 15 1.99 -9.57 -16.93
N GLU A 16 1.87 -8.56 -16.07
CA GLU A 16 2.43 -8.53 -14.73
C GLU A 16 1.47 -9.08 -13.66
N THR A 17 0.25 -9.45 -14.06
CA THR A 17 -0.76 -9.99 -13.16
C THR A 17 -0.84 -11.50 -13.24
N LYS A 18 -0.93 -12.16 -12.08
CA LYS A 18 -1.13 -13.62 -12.00
C LYS A 18 -2.42 -14.10 -12.68
N ALA A 19 -3.40 -13.21 -12.88
CA ALA A 19 -4.70 -13.53 -13.47
C ALA A 19 -4.77 -13.20 -14.97
N GLY A 20 -3.70 -12.66 -15.58
CA GLY A 20 -3.68 -12.25 -16.98
C GLY A 20 -4.71 -11.16 -17.31
N LYS A 21 -5.09 -10.33 -16.34
CA LYS A 21 -6.09 -9.26 -16.49
C LYS A 21 -5.50 -7.95 -15.98
N PRO A 22 -5.57 -6.85 -16.74
CA PRO A 22 -5.00 -5.58 -16.29
C PRO A 22 -5.73 -5.08 -15.04
N ILE A 23 -5.00 -4.40 -14.18
CA ILE A 23 -5.52 -3.75 -12.98
C ILE A 23 -5.35 -2.25 -13.17
N SER A 24 -6.45 -1.51 -13.09
CA SER A 24 -6.44 -0.04 -13.07
C SER A 24 -7.29 0.44 -11.91
N SER A 25 -6.69 1.21 -11.00
CA SER A 25 -7.36 1.68 -9.78
C SER A 25 -6.87 3.05 -9.38
N LEU A 26 -7.78 3.87 -8.85
CA LEU A 26 -7.41 5.10 -8.15
C LEU A 26 -6.96 4.74 -6.72
N MET A 27 -5.91 5.42 -6.26
CA MET A 27 -5.48 5.34 -4.87
C MET A 27 -6.37 6.23 -3.99
N PRO A 28 -6.60 5.89 -2.72
CA PRO A 28 -7.18 6.84 -1.77
C PRO A 28 -6.30 8.10 -1.64
N SER A 29 -6.91 9.29 -1.61
CA SER A 29 -6.19 10.57 -1.53
C SER A 29 -5.29 10.70 -0.31
N HIS A 30 -5.69 10.14 0.84
CA HIS A 30 -4.87 10.13 2.05
C HIS A 30 -3.58 9.30 1.90
N LEU A 31 -3.60 8.22 1.10
CA LEU A 31 -2.37 7.47 0.75
C LEU A 31 -1.56 8.19 -0.33
N ALA A 32 -2.24 8.88 -1.26
CA ALA A 32 -1.59 9.67 -2.30
C ALA A 32 -0.69 10.76 -1.73
N ALA A 33 -1.10 11.43 -0.64
CA ALA A 33 -0.27 12.41 0.05
C ALA A 33 1.05 11.80 0.56
N HIS A 34 1.00 10.62 1.19
CA HIS A 34 2.19 9.91 1.66
C HIS A 34 3.10 9.46 0.52
N LEU A 35 2.51 8.97 -0.58
CA LEU A 35 3.26 8.55 -1.75
C LEU A 35 3.95 9.75 -2.42
N ARG A 36 3.26 10.90 -2.52
CA ARG A 36 3.83 12.14 -3.06
C ARG A 36 5.05 12.58 -2.24
N THR A 37 4.95 12.57 -0.90
CA THR A 37 6.10 12.84 -0.02
C THR A 37 7.24 11.84 -0.27
N TYR A 38 6.94 10.55 -0.40
CA TYR A 38 7.96 9.55 -0.71
C TYR A 38 8.65 9.81 -2.04
N VAL A 39 7.91 10.02 -3.12
CA VAL A 39 8.48 10.26 -4.46
C VAL A 39 9.29 11.55 -4.51
N ALA A 40 8.79 12.63 -3.88
CA ALA A 40 9.44 13.94 -3.95
C ALA A 40 10.62 14.11 -3.00
N GLN A 41 10.57 13.50 -1.80
CA GLN A 41 11.55 13.77 -0.73
C GLN A 41 12.42 12.56 -0.40
N TYR A 42 11.83 11.40 -0.15
CA TYR A 42 12.58 10.25 0.36
C TYR A 42 13.25 9.43 -0.74
N ARG A 43 12.57 9.19 -1.86
CA ARG A 43 13.08 8.37 -2.97
C ARG A 43 14.37 8.95 -3.57
N PRO A 44 14.51 10.27 -3.83
CA PRO A 44 15.76 10.83 -4.35
C PRO A 44 16.94 10.63 -3.39
N VAL A 45 16.70 10.79 -2.08
CA VAL A 45 17.70 10.55 -1.03
C VAL A 45 18.11 9.08 -0.97
N LEU A 46 17.13 8.16 -1.02
CA LEU A 46 17.38 6.72 -1.00
C LEU A 46 18.15 6.25 -2.23
N LEU A 47 17.89 6.84 -3.40
CA LEU A 47 18.63 6.54 -4.63
C LEU A 47 20.10 6.96 -4.56
N ARG A 48 20.48 7.91 -3.68
CA ARG A 48 21.87 8.39 -3.52
C ARG A 48 22.51 8.81 -4.85
N GLY A 49 21.73 9.45 -5.72
CA GLY A 49 22.18 9.84 -7.07
C GLY A 49 22.20 8.72 -8.10
N LYS A 50 21.86 7.46 -7.75
CA LYS A 50 21.65 6.39 -8.73
C LYS A 50 20.37 6.66 -9.53
N THR A 51 20.46 6.78 -10.85
CA THR A 51 19.30 6.91 -11.76
C THR A 51 18.83 5.58 -12.35
N ARG A 52 19.44 4.45 -11.96
CA ARG A 52 19.39 3.18 -12.70
C ARG A 52 18.07 2.38 -12.61
N THR A 53 17.02 2.85 -11.94
CA THR A 53 15.81 2.03 -11.80
C THR A 53 14.49 2.81 -11.86
N ASP A 54 13.58 2.24 -12.63
CA ASP A 54 12.16 2.55 -12.75
C ASP A 54 11.32 2.00 -11.57
N ARG A 55 11.92 1.15 -10.72
CA ARG A 55 11.22 0.55 -9.58
C ARG A 55 10.81 1.62 -8.57
N LEU A 56 9.55 1.56 -8.12
CA LEU A 56 8.98 2.57 -7.23
C LEU A 56 9.63 2.53 -5.83
N TRP A 57 9.73 1.34 -5.24
CA TRP A 57 10.21 1.14 -3.86
C TRP A 57 11.71 0.88 -3.83
N ILE A 58 12.44 1.75 -3.12
CA ILE A 58 13.90 1.73 -3.02
C ILE A 58 14.31 1.42 -1.58
N ASN A 59 15.31 0.57 -1.41
CA ASN A 59 15.88 0.22 -0.11
C ASN A 59 16.95 1.25 0.34
N ARG A 60 17.44 1.13 1.58
CA ARG A 60 18.45 2.06 2.14
C ARG A 60 19.81 2.03 1.42
N GLY A 61 20.12 0.97 0.67
CA GLY A 61 21.31 0.83 -0.18
C GLY A 61 21.16 1.45 -1.58
N GLY A 62 19.98 1.98 -1.90
CA GLY A 62 19.69 2.59 -3.19
C GLY A 62 19.36 1.59 -4.30
N ASP A 63 19.01 0.36 -3.94
CA ASP A 63 18.59 -0.67 -4.89
C ASP A 63 17.08 -0.95 -4.76
N PRO A 64 16.44 -1.57 -5.75
CA PRO A 64 15.04 -1.97 -5.66
C PRO A 64 14.75 -2.79 -4.40
N LEU A 65 13.62 -2.50 -3.75
CA LEU A 65 13.19 -3.24 -2.59
C LEU A 65 12.79 -4.66 -2.99
N SER A 66 13.47 -5.67 -2.43
CA SER A 66 13.16 -7.07 -2.71
C SER A 66 11.89 -7.53 -1.98
N PRO A 67 11.21 -8.59 -2.46
CA PRO A 67 10.09 -9.20 -1.74
C PRO A 67 10.45 -9.59 -0.31
N CYS A 68 11.62 -10.21 -0.09
CA CYS A 68 12.08 -10.60 1.25
C CYS A 68 12.25 -9.38 2.18
N ALA A 69 12.81 -8.27 1.66
CA ALA A 69 12.94 -7.04 2.43
C ALA A 69 11.55 -6.45 2.79
N MET A 70 10.59 -6.51 1.88
CA MET A 70 9.20 -6.14 2.15
C MET A 70 8.60 -6.98 3.28
N TYR A 71 8.78 -8.30 3.27
CA TYR A 71 8.35 -9.15 4.40
C TYR A 71 8.98 -8.73 5.73
N GLY A 72 10.29 -8.44 5.74
CA GLY A 72 10.98 -7.99 6.94
C GLY A 72 10.43 -6.67 7.51
N ILE A 73 9.99 -5.75 6.64
CA ILE A 73 9.31 -4.51 7.04
C ILE A 73 7.98 -4.82 7.75
N PHE A 74 7.14 -5.68 7.17
CA PHE A 74 5.86 -6.07 7.78
C PHE A 74 6.07 -6.75 9.14
N GLN A 75 7.03 -7.68 9.24
CA GLN A 75 7.35 -8.34 10.50
C GLN A 75 7.82 -7.36 11.58
N ARG A 76 8.64 -6.36 11.21
CA ARG A 76 9.09 -5.33 12.16
C ARG A 76 7.94 -4.46 12.65
N ILE A 77 7.04 -4.06 11.75
CA ILE A 77 5.82 -3.33 12.11
C ILE A 77 4.95 -4.18 13.04
N GLY A 78 4.73 -5.45 12.70
CA GLY A 78 3.97 -6.40 13.53
C GLY A 78 4.55 -6.52 14.93
N ARG A 79 5.85 -6.76 15.06
CA ARG A 79 6.54 -6.82 16.37
C ARG A 79 6.32 -5.54 17.18
N HIS A 80 6.40 -4.37 16.56
CA HIS A 80 6.19 -3.11 17.27
C HIS A 80 4.72 -2.89 17.69
N ALA A 81 3.79 -3.39 16.89
CA ALA A 81 2.36 -3.37 17.18
C ALA A 81 1.91 -4.52 18.10
N GLY A 82 2.80 -5.45 18.49
CA GLY A 82 2.47 -6.63 19.29
C GLY A 82 1.60 -7.66 18.56
N ILE A 83 1.57 -7.64 17.23
CA ILE A 83 0.75 -8.53 16.39
C ILE A 83 1.60 -9.26 15.36
N GLU A 84 1.14 -10.45 14.95
CA GLU A 84 1.72 -11.10 13.78
C GLU A 84 1.28 -10.36 12.51
N LEU A 85 2.24 -9.89 11.72
CA LEU A 85 1.96 -9.14 10.50
C LEU A 85 2.77 -9.67 9.33
N ARG A 86 2.05 -10.09 8.27
CA ARG A 86 2.60 -10.54 6.99
C ARG A 86 1.81 -9.90 5.85
N PRO A 87 2.42 -9.64 4.67
CA PRO A 87 1.70 -9.06 3.53
C PRO A 87 0.43 -9.84 3.15
N GLN A 88 0.48 -11.17 3.16
CA GLN A 88 -0.69 -12.02 2.89
C GLN A 88 -1.78 -11.85 3.95
N LEU A 89 -1.40 -11.77 5.23
CA LEU A 89 -2.37 -11.59 6.31
C LEU A 89 -3.12 -10.28 6.14
N VAL A 90 -2.43 -9.17 5.83
CA VAL A 90 -3.09 -7.89 5.57
C VAL A 90 -4.10 -8.01 4.42
N ARG A 91 -3.72 -8.70 3.35
CA ARG A 91 -4.62 -8.93 2.20
C ARG A 91 -5.82 -9.80 2.57
N HIS A 92 -5.65 -10.84 3.37
CA HIS A 92 -6.74 -11.69 3.84
C HIS A 92 -7.66 -10.94 4.81
N THR A 93 -7.10 -10.21 5.77
CA THR A 93 -7.87 -9.39 6.72
C THR A 93 -8.71 -8.36 5.97
N LEU A 94 -8.15 -7.67 4.96
CA LEU A 94 -8.92 -6.74 4.14
C LEU A 94 -10.13 -7.44 3.50
N ALA A 95 -9.94 -8.61 2.89
CA ALA A 95 -11.05 -9.35 2.28
C ALA A 95 -12.12 -9.73 3.32
N THR A 96 -11.71 -10.26 4.48
CA THR A 96 -12.62 -10.63 5.57
C THR A 96 -13.37 -9.42 6.10
N THR A 97 -12.68 -8.31 6.38
CA THR A 97 -13.30 -7.07 6.86
C THR A 97 -14.33 -6.54 5.85
N LEU A 98 -14.00 -6.56 4.56
CA LEU A 98 -14.95 -6.15 3.52
C LEU A 98 -16.17 -7.06 3.45
N MET A 99 -15.99 -8.37 3.61
CA MET A 99 -17.11 -9.32 3.71
C MET A 99 -17.95 -9.09 4.98
N SER A 100 -17.35 -8.71 6.10
CA SER A 100 -18.09 -8.41 7.34
C SER A 100 -18.87 -7.11 7.27
N VAL A 101 -18.32 -6.07 6.62
CA VAL A 101 -18.93 -4.73 6.54
C VAL A 101 -19.92 -4.63 5.38
N ALA A 102 -19.77 -5.44 4.32
CA ALA A 102 -20.67 -5.48 3.18
C ALA A 102 -20.95 -6.93 2.71
N PRO A 103 -21.61 -7.77 3.54
CA PRO A 103 -21.76 -9.21 3.29
C PRO A 103 -22.55 -9.55 2.03
N THR A 104 -23.46 -8.67 1.60
CA THR A 104 -24.27 -8.87 0.38
C THR A 104 -23.48 -8.65 -0.92
N ASN A 105 -22.21 -8.22 -0.83
CA ASN A 105 -21.41 -7.81 -1.98
C ASN A 105 -20.11 -8.63 -2.09
N LEU A 106 -20.24 -9.95 -2.29
CA LEU A 106 -19.09 -10.87 -2.48
C LEU A 106 -18.16 -10.43 -3.63
N GLY A 107 -18.71 -9.82 -4.68
CA GLY A 107 -17.94 -9.22 -5.77
C GLY A 107 -17.02 -8.08 -5.32
N LEU A 108 -17.32 -7.41 -4.20
CA LEU A 108 -16.55 -6.31 -3.65
C LEU A 108 -15.28 -6.77 -2.94
N ALA A 109 -15.33 -7.87 -2.19
CA ALA A 109 -14.13 -8.47 -1.62
C ALA A 109 -13.17 -8.94 -2.72
N ALA A 110 -13.71 -9.58 -3.77
CA ALA A 110 -12.94 -9.97 -4.96
C ALA A 110 -12.38 -8.74 -5.70
N ALA A 111 -13.17 -7.67 -5.86
CA ALA A 111 -12.77 -6.43 -6.51
C ALA A 111 -11.77 -5.62 -5.69
N ALA A 112 -11.79 -5.68 -4.36
CA ALA A 112 -10.79 -5.04 -3.50
C ALA A 112 -9.46 -5.78 -3.53
N LEU A 113 -9.51 -7.11 -3.60
CA LEU A 113 -8.33 -7.95 -3.79
C LEU A 113 -7.73 -7.77 -5.19
N THR A 114 -8.54 -7.54 -6.22
CA THR A 114 -8.07 -7.33 -7.61
C THR A 114 -8.02 -5.86 -8.03
N HIS A 115 -8.33 -4.94 -7.11
CA HIS A 115 -8.48 -3.49 -7.33
C HIS A 115 -9.39 -3.09 -8.52
N LYS A 116 -10.42 -3.90 -8.84
CA LYS A 116 -11.40 -3.61 -9.91
C LYS A 116 -12.52 -2.63 -9.53
N GLY A 117 -12.56 -2.17 -8.27
CA GLY A 117 -13.68 -1.37 -7.73
C GLY A 117 -13.24 -0.20 -6.85
N ALA A 118 -12.26 0.59 -7.31
CA ALA A 118 -11.60 1.66 -6.55
C ALA A 118 -12.56 2.60 -5.80
N ARG A 119 -13.68 2.99 -6.43
CA ARG A 119 -14.63 3.96 -5.86
C ARG A 119 -15.28 3.47 -4.57
N MET A 120 -15.71 2.21 -4.52
CA MET A 120 -16.38 1.65 -3.35
C MET A 120 -15.39 1.12 -2.31
N VAL A 121 -14.20 0.68 -2.75
CA VAL A 121 -13.08 0.37 -1.85
C VAL A 121 -12.65 1.64 -1.08
N ASN A 122 -12.56 2.78 -1.75
CA ASN A 122 -12.30 4.07 -1.11
C ASN A 122 -13.38 4.41 -0.07
N GLU A 123 -14.66 4.20 -0.39
CA GLU A 123 -15.76 4.41 0.56
C GLU A 123 -15.65 3.51 1.80
N VAL A 124 -15.23 2.24 1.65
CA VAL A 124 -14.99 1.38 2.82
C VAL A 124 -13.74 1.80 3.59
N TYR A 125 -12.67 2.25 2.93
CA TYR A 125 -11.51 2.82 3.61
C TYR A 125 -11.90 4.07 4.43
N ASP A 126 -12.69 4.96 3.86
CA ASP A 126 -13.19 6.16 4.53
C ASP A 126 -14.08 5.78 5.74
N ARG A 127 -14.96 4.78 5.58
CA ARG A 127 -15.80 4.24 6.68
C ARG A 127 -15.02 3.47 7.75
N SER A 128 -13.88 2.87 7.41
CA SER A 128 -13.08 2.05 8.35
C SER A 128 -12.23 2.87 9.34
N GLY A 129 -12.33 4.21 9.30
CA GLY A 129 -11.65 5.08 10.25
C GLY A 129 -10.15 5.22 9.95
N ALA A 130 -9.82 6.05 8.96
CA ALA A 130 -8.43 6.37 8.62
C ALA A 130 -7.65 6.96 9.81
N GLU A 131 -8.32 7.60 10.78
CA GLU A 131 -7.69 8.26 11.93
C GLU A 131 -6.94 7.30 12.86
N ALA A 132 -7.52 6.14 13.20
CA ALA A 132 -6.87 5.16 14.06
C ALA A 132 -5.63 4.56 13.38
N SER A 133 -5.74 4.25 12.08
CA SER A 133 -4.62 3.79 11.26
C SER A 133 -3.53 4.85 11.11
N GLN A 134 -3.90 6.12 10.94
CA GLN A 134 -2.97 7.25 10.89
C GLN A 134 -2.30 7.53 12.24
N ALA A 135 -3.02 7.38 13.35
CA ALA A 135 -2.48 7.52 14.70
C ALA A 135 -1.46 6.39 15.01
N MET A 136 -1.82 5.15 14.66
CA MET A 136 -0.92 3.99 14.74
C MET A 136 0.32 4.21 13.87
N TRP A 137 0.17 4.68 12.63
CA TRP A 137 1.29 5.00 11.74
C TRP A 137 2.19 6.11 12.31
N ARG A 138 1.61 7.18 12.86
CA ARG A 138 2.37 8.26 13.52
C ARG A 138 3.15 7.73 14.72
N ARG A 139 2.58 6.81 15.50
CA ARG A 139 3.26 6.14 16.62
C ARG A 139 4.42 5.30 16.12
N LEU A 140 4.18 4.41 15.15
CA LEU A 140 5.18 3.56 14.52
C LEU A 140 6.33 4.38 13.90
N ARG A 141 6.03 5.50 13.23
CA ARG A 141 7.04 6.37 12.61
C ARG A 141 8.05 6.87 13.64
N ARG A 142 7.61 7.29 14.83
CA ARG A 142 8.50 7.80 15.89
C ARG A 142 9.45 6.73 16.42
N THR A 143 9.00 5.49 16.50
CA THR A 143 9.80 4.37 17.00
C THR A 143 10.67 3.71 15.94
N LEU A 144 10.32 3.80 14.66
CA LEU A 144 11.12 3.28 13.55
C LEU A 144 12.25 4.24 13.09
N THR A 145 12.24 5.50 13.54
CA THR A 145 13.30 6.48 13.27
C THR A 145 14.48 6.42 14.23
N CYS A 146 14.40 5.64 15.32
CA CYS A 146 15.53 5.35 16.21
C CYS A 146 16.24 4.07 15.76
N THR A 147 16.95 4.11 14.62
CA THR A 147 18.01 3.14 14.26
C THR A 147 18.82 3.69 13.10
#